data_AF-A0A7C6KRR9-F1
#
_entry.id   AF-A0A7C6KRR9-F1
#
_cell.length_a   1.000
_cell.length_b   1.000
_cell.length_c   1.000
_cell.angle_alpha   90.00
_cell.angle_beta   90.00
_cell.angle_gamma   90.00
#
_symmetry.space_group_name_H-M   'P 1'
#
loop_
_entity.id
_entity.type
_entity.pdbx_description
1 polymer ?
#
loop_
_entity_poly.entity_id
_entity_poly.type
_entity_poly.pdbx_seq_one_letter_code
_entity_poly.pdbx_strand_id
1 'polypeptide(L)'
;MAQVHDLGLIGIPEEILFKTEPLTENEWEMIRQHPERGYRLAIASSSTELIEIADLILKHHERWDGTGYPLGLKGEDIPLECRIFALADAYDSITSPKPYRLGLSKAKALAELQKNAGSQFDPALVETLIELLRPARFKARG
;
A
#
# COMPACT_ATOMS: atom_id res chain seq x y z
N MET A 1 2.25 -8.35 -7.41
CA MET A 1 2.11 -7.16 -6.54
C MET A 1 2.72 -7.36 -5.16
N ALA A 2 2.12 -8.14 -4.25
CA ALA A 2 2.55 -8.21 -2.85
C ALA A 2 4.03 -8.55 -2.61
N GLN A 3 4.64 -9.41 -3.42
CA GLN A 3 6.05 -9.80 -3.25
C GLN A 3 7.07 -8.93 -4.01
N VAL A 4 6.60 -8.06 -4.92
CA VAL A 4 7.46 -7.43 -5.94
C VAL A 4 7.22 -5.93 -6.14
N HIS A 5 6.29 -5.33 -5.39
CA HIS A 5 6.00 -3.90 -5.45
C HIS A 5 7.21 -3.04 -5.10
N ASP A 6 8.02 -3.52 -4.16
CA ASP A 6 9.26 -2.88 -3.71
C ASP A 6 10.50 -3.25 -4.56
N LEU A 7 10.35 -3.89 -5.72
CA LEU A 7 11.48 -4.29 -6.58
C LEU A 7 12.41 -3.10 -6.91
N GLY A 8 11.85 -1.89 -7.01
CA GLY A 8 12.62 -0.69 -7.30
C GLY A 8 13.52 -0.18 -6.18
N LEU A 9 13.44 -0.77 -4.97
CA LEU A 9 14.37 -0.46 -3.87
C LEU A 9 15.78 -1.03 -4.12
N ILE A 10 15.96 -1.89 -5.13
CA ILE A 10 17.27 -2.39 -5.55
C ILE A 10 18.18 -1.21 -5.90
N GLY A 11 19.20 -0.96 -5.07
CA GLY A 11 20.16 0.13 -5.22
C GLY A 11 19.87 1.36 -4.37
N ILE A 12 18.92 1.30 -3.44
CA ILE A 12 18.87 2.22 -2.28
C ILE A 12 19.89 1.71 -1.24
N PRO A 13 20.76 2.57 -0.70
CA PRO A 13 21.67 2.20 0.39
C PRO A 13 20.95 1.56 1.58
N GLU A 14 21.53 0.51 2.16
CA GLU A 14 20.96 -0.18 3.33
C GLU A 14 20.82 0.76 4.53
N GLU A 15 21.74 1.71 4.69
CA GLU A 15 21.72 2.71 5.75
C GLU A 15 20.49 3.63 5.66
N ILE A 16 19.92 3.80 4.46
CA ILE A 16 18.68 4.53 4.24
C ILE A 16 17.47 3.61 4.50
N LEU A 17 17.50 2.37 3.97
CA LEU A 17 16.39 1.42 4.10
C LEU A 17 16.12 0.98 5.54
N PHE A 18 17.18 0.84 6.34
CA PHE A 18 17.09 0.34 7.72
C PHE A 18 17.31 1.44 8.77
N LYS A 19 17.27 2.71 8.36
CA LYS A 19 17.42 3.84 9.26
C LYS A 19 16.31 3.83 10.32
N THR A 20 16.68 4.09 11.58
CA THR A 20 15.71 4.14 12.69
C THR A 20 15.29 5.57 13.01
N GLU A 21 16.11 6.55 12.63
CA GLU A 21 15.84 7.97 12.66
C GLU A 21 14.96 8.41 11.47
N PRO A 22 14.26 9.56 11.58
CA PRO A 22 13.55 10.12 10.44
C PRO A 22 14.46 10.31 9.22
N LEU A 23 13.95 9.92 8.06
CA LEU A 23 14.60 10.21 6.78
C LEU A 23 14.59 11.72 6.52
N THR A 24 15.70 12.21 5.96
CA THR A 24 15.80 13.54 5.36
C THR A 24 14.97 13.63 4.08
N GLU A 25 14.67 14.84 3.60
CA GLU A 25 13.87 14.98 2.36
C GLU A 25 14.55 14.31 1.16
N ASN A 26 15.88 14.43 1.03
CA ASN A 26 16.62 13.77 -0.05
C ASN A 26 16.56 12.24 0.04
N GLU A 27 16.62 11.67 1.25
CA GLU A 27 16.44 10.23 1.47
C GLU A 27 15.01 9.81 1.11
N TRP A 28 14.02 10.62 1.48
CA TRP A 28 12.62 10.42 1.09
C TRP A 28 12.42 10.46 -0.43
N GLU A 29 12.98 11.43 -1.13
CA GLU A 29 12.93 11.53 -2.58
C GLU A 29 13.53 10.29 -3.25
N MET A 30 14.65 9.79 -2.71
CA MET A 30 15.28 8.58 -3.23
C MET A 30 14.39 7.35 -3.09
N ILE A 31 13.74 7.18 -1.94
CA ILE A 31 12.79 6.08 -1.72
C ILE A 31 11.54 6.26 -2.58
N ARG A 32 10.97 7.46 -2.70
CA ARG A 32 9.75 7.73 -3.49
C ARG A 32 9.90 7.40 -4.98
N GLN A 33 11.13 7.29 -5.49
CA GLN A 33 11.41 6.89 -6.87
C GLN A 33 11.32 5.37 -7.12
N HIS A 34 11.18 4.54 -6.08
CA HIS A 34 11.15 3.09 -6.25
C HIS A 34 9.99 2.57 -7.11
N PRO A 35 8.76 3.14 -7.13
CA PRO A 35 7.71 2.64 -8.01
C PRO A 35 8.11 2.77 -9.49
N GLU A 36 8.69 3.91 -9.86
CA GLU A 36 9.17 4.13 -11.24
C GLU A 36 10.35 3.22 -11.60
N ARG A 37 11.29 3.02 -10.66
CA ARG A 37 12.41 2.09 -10.87
C ARG A 37 11.92 0.66 -11.00
N GLY A 38 11.00 0.25 -10.15
CA GLY A 38 10.36 -1.07 -10.17
C GLY A 38 9.64 -1.31 -11.49
N TYR A 39 8.87 -0.33 -11.97
CA TYR A 39 8.25 -0.35 -13.29
C TYR A 39 9.28 -0.58 -14.41
N ARG A 40 10.36 0.23 -14.45
CA ARG A 40 11.41 0.11 -15.47
C ARG A 40 12.10 -1.27 -15.44
N LEU A 41 12.34 -1.82 -14.26
CA LEU A 41 12.91 -3.15 -14.11
C LEU A 41 11.95 -4.24 -14.57
N ALA A 42 10.66 -4.12 -14.22
CA ALA A 42 9.63 -5.09 -14.58
C ALA A 42 9.46 -5.18 -16.10
N ILE A 43 9.35 -4.05 -16.81
CA ILE A 43 9.20 -4.03 -18.27
C ILE A 43 10.47 -4.48 -19.01
N ALA A 44 11.65 -4.33 -18.40
CA ALA A 44 12.92 -4.78 -18.96
C ALA A 44 13.20 -6.26 -18.68
N SER A 45 12.39 -6.90 -17.83
CA SER A 45 12.56 -8.31 -17.50
C SER A 45 12.06 -9.21 -18.63
N SER A 46 12.58 -10.44 -18.71
CA SER A 46 12.04 -11.47 -19.61
C SER A 46 10.81 -12.19 -19.04
N SER A 47 10.31 -11.79 -17.87
CA SER A 47 9.17 -12.43 -17.22
C SER A 47 7.87 -11.75 -17.65
N THR A 48 7.03 -12.48 -18.37
CA THR A 48 5.71 -11.99 -18.79
C THR A 48 4.87 -11.56 -17.59
N GLU A 49 4.91 -12.32 -16.50
CA GLU A 49 4.16 -12.01 -15.27
C GLU A 49 4.57 -10.65 -14.67
N LEU A 50 5.87 -10.32 -14.69
CA LEU A 50 6.36 -9.03 -14.21
C LEU A 50 5.94 -7.88 -15.12
N ILE A 51 6.01 -8.09 -16.43
CA ILE A 51 5.59 -7.09 -17.42
C ILE A 51 4.10 -6.78 -17.25
N GLU A 52 3.25 -7.79 -17.06
CA GLU A 52 1.79 -7.63 -16.91
C GLU A 52 1.41 -6.79 -15.69
N ILE A 53 2.17 -6.89 -14.60
CA ILE A 53 1.90 -6.13 -13.37
C ILE A 53 2.72 -4.83 -13.25
N ALA A 54 3.57 -4.50 -14.23
CA ALA A 54 4.48 -3.38 -14.14
C ALA A 54 3.73 -2.06 -13.86
N ASP A 55 2.61 -1.84 -14.55
CA ASP A 55 1.77 -0.66 -14.36
C ASP A 55 1.19 -0.55 -12.93
N LEU A 56 0.88 -1.70 -12.31
CA LEU A 56 0.45 -1.75 -10.91
C LEU A 56 1.60 -1.42 -9.95
N ILE A 57 2.82 -1.88 -10.24
CA ILE A 57 4.03 -1.51 -9.48
C ILE A 57 4.26 0.00 -9.56
N LEU A 58 4.02 0.64 -10.70
CA LEU A 58 4.17 2.09 -10.83
C LEU A 58 3.19 2.85 -9.93
N LYS A 59 1.95 2.36 -9.79
CA LYS A 59 0.81 3.10 -9.22
C LYS A 59 0.42 2.71 -7.80
N HIS A 60 1.12 1.75 -7.18
CA HIS A 60 0.68 1.21 -5.88
C HIS A 60 0.78 2.19 -4.69
N HIS A 61 1.50 3.31 -4.83
CA HIS A 61 1.56 4.39 -3.85
C HIS A 61 0.66 5.59 -4.15
N GLU A 62 -0.19 5.48 -5.16
CA GLU A 62 -1.23 6.48 -5.41
C GLU A 62 -2.25 6.50 -4.26
N ARG A 63 -2.77 7.69 -3.97
CA ARG A 63 -3.72 7.93 -2.88
C ARG A 63 -5.03 8.41 -3.45
N TRP A 64 -6.14 7.99 -2.86
CA TRP A 64 -7.47 8.33 -3.34
C TRP A 64 -7.71 9.84 -3.57
N ASP A 65 -7.12 10.70 -2.74
CA ASP A 65 -7.22 12.16 -2.82
C ASP A 65 -6.35 12.81 -3.91
N GLY A 66 -5.44 12.08 -4.55
CA GLY A 66 -4.50 12.60 -5.54
C GLY A 66 -3.18 13.13 -4.96
N THR A 67 -2.94 12.94 -3.65
CA THR A 67 -1.67 13.34 -2.99
C THR A 67 -0.62 12.22 -2.98
N GLY A 68 -0.90 11.12 -3.67
CA GLY A 68 0.02 10.01 -3.84
C GLY A 68 1.10 10.31 -4.88
N TYR A 69 1.90 9.29 -5.18
CA TYR A 69 3.01 9.37 -6.12
C TYR A 69 3.15 8.04 -6.87
N PRO A 70 3.81 8.04 -8.05
CA PRO A 70 4.52 9.16 -8.70
C PRO A 70 3.67 10.03 -9.64
N LEU A 71 2.48 9.59 -10.02
CA LEU A 71 1.67 10.24 -11.06
C LEU A 71 0.61 11.20 -10.49
N GLY A 72 0.26 11.08 -9.21
CA GLY A 72 -0.76 11.92 -8.58
C GLY A 72 -2.17 11.59 -9.06
N LEU A 73 -2.44 10.31 -9.32
CA LEU A 73 -3.74 9.82 -9.76
C LEU A 73 -4.76 9.97 -8.64
N LYS A 74 -6.02 10.23 -9.00
CA LYS A 74 -7.09 10.49 -8.05
C LYS A 74 -8.29 9.59 -8.29
N GLY A 75 -8.90 9.12 -7.21
CA GLY A 75 -10.14 8.37 -7.27
C GLY A 75 -10.02 7.12 -8.15
N GLU A 76 -10.90 7.02 -9.14
CA GLU A 76 -11.01 5.86 -10.02
C GLU A 76 -9.96 5.80 -11.14
N ASP A 77 -9.16 6.87 -11.33
CA ASP A 77 -8.00 6.83 -12.22
C ASP A 77 -6.92 5.87 -11.70
N ILE A 78 -6.97 5.54 -10.40
CA ILE A 78 -6.13 4.53 -9.77
C ILE A 78 -6.72 3.14 -10.07
N PRO A 79 -5.91 2.20 -10.61
CA PRO A 79 -6.35 0.82 -10.82
C PRO A 79 -6.96 0.22 -9.55
N LEU A 80 -8.04 -0.55 -9.72
CA LEU A 80 -8.74 -1.17 -8.59
C LEU A 80 -7.80 -2.05 -7.75
N GLU A 81 -6.90 -2.77 -8.41
CA GLU A 81 -5.87 -3.62 -7.80
C GLU A 81 -4.95 -2.82 -6.88
N CYS A 82 -4.53 -1.61 -7.28
CA CYS A 82 -3.72 -0.72 -6.45
C CYS A 82 -4.52 -0.21 -5.25
N ARG A 83 -5.79 0.16 -5.44
CA ARG A 83 -6.67 0.61 -4.34
C ARG A 83 -6.91 -0.49 -3.30
N ILE A 84 -7.15 -1.72 -3.75
CA ILE A 84 -7.28 -2.90 -2.88
C ILE A 84 -5.96 -3.19 -2.17
N PHE A 85 -4.84 -3.16 -2.91
CA PHE A 85 -3.53 -3.46 -2.35
C PHE A 85 -3.14 -2.44 -1.26
N ALA A 86 -3.29 -1.14 -1.51
CA ALA A 86 -2.97 -0.12 -0.53
C ALA A 86 -3.72 -0.31 0.79
N LEU A 87 -4.98 -0.74 0.72
CA LEU A 87 -5.79 -1.06 1.89
C LEU A 87 -5.28 -2.31 2.63
N ALA A 88 -4.94 -3.37 1.89
CA ALA A 88 -4.42 -4.62 2.44
C ALA A 88 -3.04 -4.44 3.07
N ASP A 89 -2.13 -3.73 2.40
CA ASP A 89 -0.79 -3.42 2.88
C ASP A 89 -0.83 -2.56 4.15
N ALA A 90 -1.67 -1.53 4.18
CA ALA A 90 -1.87 -0.72 5.37
C ALA A 90 -2.44 -1.55 6.54
N TYR A 91 -3.43 -2.41 6.28
CA TYR A 91 -3.98 -3.28 7.31
C TYR A 91 -2.91 -4.21 7.88
N ASP A 92 -2.13 -4.90 7.03
CA ASP A 92 -1.05 -5.79 7.45
C ASP A 92 0.01 -5.02 8.24
N SER A 93 0.51 -3.90 7.72
CA SER A 93 1.51 -3.05 8.36
C SER A 93 1.08 -2.56 9.75
N ILE A 94 -0.22 -2.33 9.97
CA ILE A 94 -0.79 -1.96 11.27
C ILE A 94 -0.90 -3.16 12.22
N THR A 95 -1.38 -4.30 11.74
CA THR A 95 -1.66 -5.48 12.58
C THR A 95 -0.46 -6.38 12.82
N SER A 96 0.56 -6.32 11.97
CA SER A 96 1.75 -7.15 12.04
C SER A 96 2.75 -6.57 13.05
N PRO A 97 3.39 -7.41 13.89
CA PRO A 97 4.44 -6.97 14.79
C PRO A 97 5.67 -6.52 13.97
N LYS A 98 6.33 -5.46 14.43
CA LYS A 98 7.61 -4.97 13.88
C LYS A 98 8.67 -5.01 14.98
N PRO A 99 9.98 -5.00 14.66
CA PRO A 99 11.04 -5.07 15.68
C PRO A 99 10.91 -4.05 16.82
N TYR A 100 10.30 -2.90 16.54
CA TYR A 100 10.15 -1.77 17.46
C TYR A 100 8.72 -1.55 17.99
N ARG A 101 7.72 -2.34 17.57
CA ARG A 101 6.33 -2.24 18.08
C ARG A 101 5.54 -3.53 17.93
N LEU A 102 4.63 -3.78 18.88
CA LEU A 102 3.59 -4.80 18.69
C LEU A 102 2.58 -4.34 17.64
N GLY A 103 2.02 -5.31 16.91
CA GLY A 103 0.90 -5.08 16.02
C GLY A 103 -0.33 -4.57 16.78
N LEU A 104 -1.09 -3.68 16.15
CA LEU A 104 -2.33 -3.17 16.74
C LEU A 104 -3.48 -4.17 16.56
N SER A 105 -4.50 -4.05 17.40
CA SER A 105 -5.69 -4.89 17.26
C SER A 105 -6.44 -4.60 15.96
N LYS A 106 -7.16 -5.60 15.47
CA LYS A 106 -8.07 -5.47 14.32
C LYS A 106 -9.00 -4.25 14.43
N ALA A 107 -9.55 -3.99 15.61
CA ALA A 107 -10.42 -2.83 15.83
C ALA A 107 -9.69 -1.49 15.61
N LYS A 108 -8.43 -1.38 16.06
CA LYS A 108 -7.60 -0.19 15.84
C LYS A 108 -7.20 -0.04 14.37
N ALA A 109 -6.87 -1.15 13.70
CA ALA A 109 -6.58 -1.14 12.26
C ALA A 109 -7.78 -0.62 11.46
N LEU A 110 -8.98 -1.17 11.70
CA LEU A 110 -10.20 -0.72 11.03
C LEU A 110 -10.53 0.75 11.31
N ALA A 111 -10.33 1.21 12.55
CA ALA A 111 -10.53 2.63 12.89
C ALA A 111 -9.56 3.55 12.13
N GLU A 112 -8.29 3.17 11.97
CA GLU A 112 -7.31 3.96 11.22
C GLU A 112 -7.62 3.97 9.72
N LEU A 113 -8.02 2.83 9.15
CA LEU A 113 -8.45 2.78 7.75
C LEU A 113 -9.69 3.64 7.50
N GLN A 114 -10.68 3.59 8.40
CA GLN A 114 -11.89 4.40 8.33
C GLN A 114 -11.59 5.90 8.44
N LYS A 115 -10.66 6.29 9.31
CA LYS A 115 -10.22 7.68 9.47
C LYS A 115 -9.59 8.25 8.18
N ASN A 116 -8.95 7.41 7.39
CA ASN A 116 -8.27 7.80 6.14
C ASN A 116 -9.08 7.43 4.87
N ALA A 117 -10.35 7.05 5.02
CA ALA A 117 -11.26 6.81 3.90
C ALA A 117 -11.57 8.12 3.16
N GLY A 118 -11.50 8.12 1.84
CA GLY A 118 -11.69 9.31 1.01
C GLY A 118 -10.46 10.24 0.94
N SER A 119 -9.39 9.95 1.69
CA SER A 119 -8.08 10.60 1.54
C SER A 119 -7.05 9.61 1.01
N GLN A 120 -6.56 8.71 1.85
CA GLN A 120 -5.60 7.69 1.43
C GLN A 120 -6.28 6.57 0.66
N PHE A 121 -7.43 6.13 1.15
CA PHE A 121 -8.08 4.91 0.70
C PHE A 121 -9.39 5.20 0.00
N ASP A 122 -9.73 4.33 -0.96
CA ASP A 122 -11.07 4.30 -1.55
C ASP A 122 -12.12 4.05 -0.46
N PRO A 123 -13.07 4.98 -0.25
CA PRO A 123 -14.03 4.86 0.83
C PRO A 123 -14.96 3.65 0.67
N ALA A 124 -15.29 3.23 -0.56
CA ALA A 124 -16.15 2.08 -0.81
C ALA A 124 -15.44 0.75 -0.45
N LEU A 125 -14.13 0.66 -0.72
CA LEU A 125 -13.34 -0.50 -0.33
C LEU A 125 -13.14 -0.59 1.18
N VAL A 126 -12.95 0.55 1.85
CA VAL A 126 -12.87 0.59 3.33
C VAL A 126 -14.18 0.10 3.95
N GLU A 127 -15.32 0.55 3.46
CA GLU A 127 -16.64 0.09 3.92
C GLU A 127 -16.79 -1.43 3.72
N THR A 128 -16.48 -1.91 2.51
CA THR A 128 -16.52 -3.35 2.17
C THR A 128 -15.64 -4.17 3.12
N LEU A 129 -14.42 -3.73 3.41
CA LEU A 129 -13.52 -4.42 4.33
C LEU A 129 -14.08 -4.46 5.76
N ILE A 130 -14.65 -3.37 6.25
CA ILE A 130 -15.27 -3.31 7.59
C ILE A 130 -16.45 -4.28 7.68
N GLU A 131 -17.27 -4.38 6.63
CA GLU A 131 -18.39 -5.32 6.58
C GLU A 131 -17.92 -6.78 6.59
N LEU A 132 -16.95 -7.12 5.74
CA LEU A 132 -16.36 -8.47 5.67
C LEU A 132 -15.76 -8.91 7.01
N LEU A 133 -15.21 -7.95 7.76
CA LEU A 133 -14.52 -8.20 9.01
C LEU A 133 -15.41 -8.08 10.25
N ARG A 134 -16.66 -7.64 10.11
CA ARG A 134 -17.63 -7.63 11.21
C ARG A 134 -17.98 -9.08 11.58
N PRO A 135 -17.96 -9.47 12.86
CA PRO A 135 -18.40 -10.81 13.25
C PRO A 135 -19.84 -11.03 12.80
N ALA A 136 -20.11 -12.19 12.20
CA ALA A 136 -21.44 -12.55 11.74
C ALA A 136 -22.43 -12.39 12.90
N ARG A 137 -23.47 -11.57 12.71
CA ARG A 137 -24.62 -11.57 13.62
C ARG A 137 -25.29 -12.93 13.44
N PHE A 138 -25.09 -13.84 14.38
CA PHE A 138 -25.94 -15.02 14.50
C PHE A 138 -27.38 -14.51 14.64
N LYS A 139 -28.18 -14.60 13.58
CA LYS A 139 -29.63 -14.49 13.72
C LYS A 139 -30.06 -15.75 14.46
N ALA A 140 -30.26 -15.65 15.76
CA ALA A 140 -31.00 -16.65 16.51
C ALA A 140 -32.36 -16.80 15.80
N ARG A 141 -32.56 -17.93 15.13
CA ARG A 141 -33.88 -18.36 14.70
C ARG A 141 -34.64 -18.68 15.99
N GLY A 142 -35.62 -17.84 16.31
CA GLY A 142 -36.63 -18.15 17.33
C GLY A 142 -37.52 -19.29 16.89
#